data_AF-A0A1Y5PHZ9-F1
#
_entry.id   AF-A0A1Y5PHZ9-F1
#
_cell.length_a   1.000
_cell.length_b   1.000
_cell.length_c   1.000
_cell.angle_alpha   90.00
_cell.angle_beta   90.00
_cell.angle_gamma   90.00
#
_symmetry.space_group_name_H-M   'P 1'
#
loop_
_entity.id
_entity.type
_entity.pdbx_description
1 polymer ?
#
loop_
_entity_poly.entity_id
_entity_poly.type
_entity_poly.pdbx_seq_one_letter_code
_entity_poly.pdbx_strand_id
1 'polypeptide(L)'
;MGAVVEGGLPDIEPTHPDATTAGPANADTEQQQLPPEPRGRQSRPNLGTGGFRLLGKLWIPLVVLAVVGAGGFTVSRLHGIFGNEKSITYGDTRVDDAKPFNPKHMQYEVFGPPGTVAQISFFNGEGSPQYIEAAPLPWTLNFPIVGAASVGSVAAQGDSDSIGCRILIDGVVKSEKTSNEVNAFAACMLKAA
;
A
#
# COMPACT_ATOMS: atom_id res chain seq x y z
N MET A 1 14.47 -17.59 -53.04
CA MET A 1 13.80 -18.90 -53.11
C MET A 1 13.62 -19.35 -51.67
N GLY A 2 12.39 -19.58 -51.21
CA GLY A 2 12.05 -19.53 -49.76
C GLY A 2 12.00 -18.08 -49.24
N ALA A 3 11.16 -17.65 -48.29
CA ALA A 3 10.28 -18.35 -47.31
C ALA A 3 11.05 -19.24 -46.32
N VAL A 4 10.73 -19.32 -45.02
CA VAL A 4 9.59 -18.86 -44.17
C VAL A 4 10.24 -18.11 -42.95
N VAL A 5 9.65 -17.24 -42.11
CA VAL A 5 8.32 -17.13 -41.45
C VAL A 5 8.02 -15.66 -41.08
N GLU A 6 6.76 -15.32 -40.79
CA GLU A 6 6.33 -14.07 -40.11
C GLU A 6 5.36 -14.41 -38.97
N GLY A 7 5.43 -13.70 -37.84
CA GLY A 7 4.55 -13.87 -36.68
C GLY A 7 4.84 -12.83 -35.60
N GLY A 8 3.91 -12.50 -34.71
CA GLY A 8 2.56 -13.04 -34.57
C GLY A 8 1.92 -12.44 -33.31
N LEU A 9 1.33 -11.25 -33.45
CA LEU A 9 0.82 -10.46 -32.32
C LEU A 9 -0.65 -10.85 -32.03
N PRO A 10 -1.05 -11.09 -30.76
CA PRO A 10 -2.44 -11.28 -30.41
C PRO A 10 -3.14 -9.92 -30.23
N ASP A 11 -4.08 -9.60 -31.12
CA ASP A 11 -4.97 -8.45 -30.98
C ASP A 11 -5.88 -8.61 -29.74
N ILE A 12 -6.14 -7.50 -29.05
CA ILE A 12 -7.10 -7.44 -27.94
C ILE A 12 -8.38 -6.77 -28.44
N GLU A 13 -9.42 -7.58 -28.61
CA GLU A 13 -10.76 -7.19 -29.08
C GLU A 13 -11.48 -6.22 -28.12
N PRO A 14 -11.81 -4.98 -28.54
CA PRO A 14 -12.59 -4.04 -27.72
C PRO A 14 -14.09 -4.25 -27.95
N THR A 15 -14.73 -5.10 -27.14
CA THR A 15 -16.15 -5.44 -27.33
C THR A 15 -17.10 -4.34 -26.86
N HIS A 16 -17.61 -3.52 -27.78
CA HIS A 16 -18.79 -2.69 -27.56
C HIS A 16 -19.54 -2.41 -28.88
N PRO A 17 -20.83 -2.73 -28.94
CA PRO A 17 -21.78 -1.89 -29.68
C PRO A 17 -23.10 -1.65 -28.92
N ASP A 18 -23.70 -0.49 -29.15
CA ASP A 18 -25.05 -0.15 -28.68
C ASP A 18 -26.16 -0.78 -29.56
N ALA A 19 -27.40 -0.85 -29.06
CA ALA A 19 -28.56 -0.24 -29.75
C ALA A 19 -29.94 -0.52 -29.09
N THR A 20 -30.64 0.57 -28.82
CA THR A 20 -32.09 0.80 -28.67
C THR A 20 -33.05 -0.08 -29.48
N THR A 21 -34.23 -0.37 -28.92
CA THR A 21 -35.54 -0.53 -29.63
C THR A 21 -36.70 -0.21 -28.66
N ALA A 22 -37.84 0.31 -29.14
CA ALA A 22 -38.91 0.89 -28.28
C ALA A 22 -40.35 0.75 -28.83
N GLY A 23 -41.34 0.77 -27.92
CA GLY A 23 -42.79 0.84 -28.19
C GLY A 23 -43.44 -0.46 -28.68
N PRO A 24 -44.79 -0.54 -28.82
CA PRO A 24 -45.89 0.39 -28.46
C PRO A 24 -46.77 -0.20 -27.31
N ALA A 25 -47.99 0.23 -26.95
CA ALA A 25 -48.71 1.50 -26.70
C ALA A 25 -50.19 1.11 -26.39
N ASN A 26 -50.92 1.90 -25.58
CA ASN A 26 -52.41 1.93 -25.46
C ASN A 26 -53.10 0.66 -24.85
N ALA A 27 -54.32 0.70 -24.26
CA ALA A 27 -55.16 1.81 -23.76
C ALA A 27 -56.21 1.34 -22.72
N ASP A 28 -56.57 2.25 -21.81
CA ASP A 28 -57.89 2.60 -21.22
C ASP A 28 -59.03 1.56 -21.08
N THR A 29 -59.63 1.48 -19.88
CA THR A 29 -61.09 1.30 -19.61
C THR A 29 -61.40 1.69 -18.15
N GLU A 30 -62.63 2.14 -17.86
CA GLU A 30 -63.02 2.93 -16.67
C GLU A 30 -64.27 2.35 -15.94
N GLN A 31 -64.56 2.86 -14.72
CA GLN A 31 -65.78 2.63 -13.90
C GLN A 31 -65.90 1.22 -13.27
N GLN A 32 -66.50 0.99 -12.09
CA GLN A 32 -67.31 1.80 -11.14
C GLN A 32 -67.10 1.21 -9.70
N GLN A 33 -67.60 1.66 -8.54
CA GLN A 33 -68.63 2.65 -8.14
C GLN A 33 -68.38 3.16 -6.69
N LEU A 34 -68.98 4.29 -6.32
CA LEU A 34 -69.11 4.90 -4.97
C LEU A 34 -70.59 5.42 -4.84
N PRO A 35 -71.21 5.82 -3.69
CA PRO A 35 -70.70 6.26 -2.37
C PRO A 35 -71.59 5.72 -1.18
N PRO A 36 -71.77 6.35 0.03
CA PRO A 36 -71.15 7.53 0.66
C PRO A 36 -70.69 7.38 2.14
N GLU A 37 -70.23 8.52 2.70
CA GLU A 37 -69.88 8.84 4.11
C GLU A 37 -71.08 8.82 5.11
N PRO A 38 -70.95 9.17 6.43
CA PRO A 38 -69.77 9.55 7.24
C PRO A 38 -69.65 8.84 8.63
N ARG A 39 -68.54 9.09 9.36
CA ARG A 39 -68.53 9.38 10.83
C ARG A 39 -67.13 9.70 11.38
N GLY A 40 -66.88 10.96 11.74
CA GLY A 40 -65.64 11.37 12.41
C GLY A 40 -65.63 11.12 13.93
N ARG A 41 -64.44 10.89 14.51
CA ARG A 41 -64.22 10.98 15.97
C ARG A 41 -62.82 11.48 16.36
N GLN A 42 -62.76 12.78 16.63
CA GLN A 42 -61.97 13.43 17.69
C GLN A 42 -60.44 13.21 17.73
N SER A 43 -59.71 14.25 17.32
CA SER A 43 -58.34 14.50 17.78
C SER A 43 -58.26 14.54 19.31
N ARG A 44 -57.26 13.88 19.91
CA ARG A 44 -56.95 13.96 21.34
C ARG A 44 -55.80 14.94 21.61
N PRO A 45 -56.07 16.16 22.11
CA PRO A 45 -55.00 16.99 22.68
C PRO A 45 -54.61 16.46 24.06
N ASN A 46 -53.35 16.03 24.23
CA ASN A 46 -52.81 15.69 25.54
C ASN A 46 -52.45 16.97 26.34
N LEU A 47 -53.46 17.76 26.68
CA LEU A 47 -53.33 18.93 27.55
C LEU A 47 -53.04 18.45 28.98
N GLY A 48 -51.89 18.85 29.53
CA GLY A 48 -51.20 18.07 30.55
C GLY A 48 -51.78 18.13 31.97
N THR A 49 -51.78 16.99 32.66
CA THR A 49 -52.04 16.90 34.10
C THR A 49 -50.86 17.46 34.90
N GLY A 50 -50.96 18.73 35.30
CA GLY A 50 -50.07 19.33 36.29
C GLY A 50 -50.58 19.12 37.71
N GLY A 51 -50.10 18.09 38.41
CA GLY A 51 -50.46 17.81 39.81
C GLY A 51 -49.28 17.31 40.65
N PHE A 52 -48.76 16.13 40.34
CA PHE A 52 -47.59 15.53 41.03
C PHE A 52 -46.23 16.13 40.61
N ARG A 53 -46.20 17.41 40.21
CA ARG A 53 -45.11 18.03 39.43
C ARG A 53 -43.91 18.56 40.23
N LEU A 54 -43.80 18.27 41.53
CA LEU A 54 -42.65 18.66 42.37
C LEU A 54 -41.89 17.45 42.91
N LEU A 55 -42.55 16.53 43.63
CA LEU A 55 -41.90 15.31 44.13
C LEU A 55 -41.48 14.39 42.97
N GLY A 56 -42.36 14.21 41.97
CA GLY A 56 -42.06 13.56 40.69
C GLY A 56 -41.22 14.41 39.72
N LYS A 57 -40.50 15.43 40.22
CA LYS A 57 -39.64 16.32 39.42
C LYS A 57 -38.16 16.17 39.76
N LEU A 58 -37.85 15.75 40.99
CA LEU A 58 -36.47 15.64 41.47
C LEU A 58 -35.71 14.44 40.89
N TRP A 59 -36.41 13.42 40.36
CA TRP A 59 -35.77 12.26 39.74
C TRP A 59 -34.95 12.61 38.50
N ILE A 60 -35.37 13.62 37.71
CA ILE A 60 -34.64 14.06 36.51
C ILE A 60 -33.27 14.66 36.89
N PRO A 61 -33.17 15.72 37.73
CA PRO A 61 -31.87 16.25 38.13
C PRO A 61 -31.05 15.25 38.96
N LEU A 62 -31.68 14.36 39.73
CA LEU A 62 -30.97 13.30 40.46
C LEU A 62 -30.34 12.28 39.50
N VAL A 63 -31.07 11.82 38.47
CA VAL A 63 -30.53 10.93 37.43
C VAL A 63 -29.46 11.63 36.59
N VAL A 64 -29.66 12.91 36.22
CA VAL A 64 -28.64 13.69 35.51
C VAL A 64 -27.37 13.82 36.36
N LEU A 65 -27.48 14.14 37.65
CA LEU A 65 -26.33 14.25 38.55
C LEU A 65 -25.64 12.89 38.76
N ALA A 66 -26.41 11.80 38.86
CA ALA A 66 -25.85 10.45 38.93
C ALA A 66 -25.10 10.04 37.64
N VAL A 67 -25.65 10.35 36.46
CA VAL A 67 -25.01 10.06 35.16
C VAL A 67 -23.77 10.92 34.95
N VAL A 68 -23.83 12.23 35.28
CA VAL A 68 -22.67 13.13 35.23
C VAL A 68 -21.59 12.70 36.22
N GLY A 69 -21.98 12.29 37.43
CA GLY A 69 -21.05 11.73 38.43
C GLY A 69 -20.39 10.44 37.96
N ALA A 70 -21.16 9.49 37.43
CA ALA A 70 -20.64 8.22 36.92
C ALA A 70 -19.72 8.40 35.71
N GLY A 71 -20.11 9.25 34.74
CA GLY A 71 -19.29 9.58 33.56
C GLY A 71 -18.03 10.36 33.92
N GLY A 72 -18.12 11.34 34.82
CA GLY A 72 -16.96 12.06 35.34
C GLY A 72 -16.00 11.15 36.12
N PHE A 73 -16.53 10.16 36.86
CA PHE A 73 -15.73 9.18 37.59
C PHE A 73 -15.02 8.19 36.66
N THR A 74 -15.67 7.69 35.60
CA THR A 74 -15.01 6.81 34.63
C THR A 74 -13.97 7.56 33.80
N VAL A 75 -14.26 8.77 33.32
CA VAL A 75 -13.30 9.60 32.57
C VAL A 75 -12.09 10.00 33.44
N SER A 76 -12.30 10.35 34.71
CA SER A 76 -11.19 10.65 35.64
C SER A 76 -10.43 9.39 36.07
N ARG A 77 -11.06 8.21 36.15
CA ARG A 77 -10.34 6.94 36.34
C ARG A 77 -9.48 6.56 35.15
N LEU A 78 -9.96 6.80 33.92
CA LEU A 78 -9.17 6.60 32.71
C LEU A 78 -7.95 7.54 32.69
N HIS A 79 -8.16 8.84 32.88
CA HIS A 79 -7.05 9.81 32.98
C HIS A 79 -6.11 9.53 34.16
N GLY A 80 -6.62 9.03 35.29
CA GLY A 80 -5.79 8.65 36.45
C GLY A 80 -4.94 7.39 36.24
N ILE A 81 -5.32 6.53 35.29
CA ILE A 81 -4.54 5.35 34.90
C ILE A 81 -3.49 5.72 33.84
N PHE A 82 -3.85 6.55 32.85
CA PHE A 82 -2.95 6.97 31.75
C PHE A 82 -2.18 8.29 32.00
N GLY A 83 -2.32 8.90 33.18
CA GLY A 83 -1.80 10.24 33.49
C GLY A 83 -1.13 10.38 34.86
N ASN A 84 -0.94 9.28 35.60
CA ASN A 84 -0.15 9.26 36.84
C ASN A 84 1.29 8.75 36.62
N GLU A 85 1.61 8.26 35.43
CA GLU A 85 2.99 8.25 34.98
C GLU A 85 3.44 9.70 34.75
N LYS A 86 4.19 10.19 35.75
CA LYS A 86 4.89 11.47 35.79
C LYS A 86 5.39 11.77 34.37
N SER A 87 5.10 12.96 33.84
CA SER A 87 5.60 13.39 32.54
C SER A 87 7.11 13.15 32.47
N ILE A 88 7.52 12.11 31.76
CA ILE A 88 8.94 11.83 31.56
C ILE A 88 9.47 13.02 30.78
N THR A 89 10.36 13.77 31.42
CA THR A 89 11.03 14.92 30.82
C THR A 89 11.51 14.51 29.44
N TYR A 90 11.04 15.19 28.40
CA TYR A 90 11.48 14.92 27.03
C TYR A 90 12.87 15.56 26.85
N GLY A 91 13.85 14.89 27.46
CA GLY A 91 15.19 15.37 27.69
C GLY A 91 15.95 14.32 28.49
N ASP A 92 17.02 13.83 27.87
CA ASP A 92 17.90 12.75 28.32
C ASP A 92 17.38 11.29 28.19
N THR A 93 18.31 10.35 28.00
CA THR A 93 18.12 8.88 27.94
C THR A 93 17.10 8.28 26.94
N ARG A 94 16.93 8.88 25.74
CA ARG A 94 16.36 8.15 24.59
C ARG A 94 17.05 8.48 23.25
N VAL A 95 18.37 8.60 23.28
CA VAL A 95 19.21 8.73 22.07
C VAL A 95 20.32 7.67 22.05
N ASP A 96 20.97 7.38 23.18
CA ASP A 96 22.14 6.47 23.21
C ASP A 96 21.84 4.98 22.92
N ASP A 97 20.66 4.46 23.27
CA ASP A 97 20.25 3.09 22.91
C ASP A 97 19.78 2.95 21.45
N ALA A 98 19.69 4.05 20.70
CA ALA A 98 19.53 4.01 19.24
C ALA A 98 20.86 3.63 18.59
N LYS A 99 21.27 2.35 18.75
CA LYS A 99 22.45 1.76 18.12
C LYS A 99 22.58 2.29 16.68
N PRO A 100 23.70 2.91 16.31
CA PRO A 100 23.82 3.63 15.03
C PRO A 100 23.27 2.81 13.86
N PHE A 101 22.36 3.42 13.11
CA PHE A 101 21.80 2.84 11.88
C PHE A 101 22.90 2.85 10.82
N ASN A 102 23.81 1.88 10.94
CA ASN A 102 24.82 1.58 9.95
C ASN A 102 24.11 0.82 8.83
N PRO A 103 23.81 1.45 7.68
CA PRO A 103 23.19 0.74 6.57
C PRO A 103 24.11 -0.40 6.13
N LYS A 104 23.48 -1.51 5.75
CA LYS A 104 24.20 -2.58 5.06
C LYS A 104 24.72 -2.04 3.73
N HIS A 105 25.89 -2.52 3.30
CA HIS A 105 26.50 -2.05 2.07
C HIS A 105 26.36 -3.14 1.00
N MET A 106 25.62 -2.82 -0.07
CA MET A 106 25.48 -3.67 -1.23
C MET A 106 26.55 -3.30 -2.25
N GLN A 107 27.26 -4.32 -2.74
CA GLN A 107 28.25 -4.18 -3.80
C GLN A 107 27.83 -5.02 -5.01
N TYR A 108 27.75 -4.39 -6.17
CA TYR A 108 27.71 -5.08 -7.45
C TYR A 108 29.11 -5.12 -8.04
N GLU A 109 29.45 -6.25 -8.63
CA GLU A 109 30.70 -6.48 -9.34
C GLU A 109 30.36 -7.18 -10.66
N VAL A 110 30.97 -6.72 -11.76
CA VAL A 110 30.85 -7.34 -13.08
C VAL A 110 32.26 -7.56 -13.62
N PHE A 111 32.57 -8.80 -14.00
CA PHE A 111 33.90 -9.24 -14.39
C PHE A 111 33.87 -9.99 -15.73
N GLY A 112 34.98 -9.91 -16.46
CA GLY A 112 35.17 -10.50 -17.78
C GLY A 112 36.63 -10.29 -18.23
N PRO A 113 36.97 -10.64 -19.48
CA PRO A 113 38.31 -10.43 -20.03
C PRO A 113 38.80 -8.97 -19.95
N PRO A 114 40.12 -8.76 -19.80
CA PRO A 114 40.69 -7.42 -19.69
C PRO A 114 40.55 -6.66 -21.01
N GLY A 115 40.00 -5.44 -20.95
CA GLY A 115 39.77 -4.58 -22.11
C GLY A 115 38.37 -4.69 -22.73
N THR A 116 37.54 -5.64 -22.28
CA THR A 116 36.12 -5.74 -22.66
C THR A 116 35.32 -4.55 -22.12
N VAL A 117 34.34 -4.11 -22.91
CA VAL A 117 33.28 -3.18 -22.46
C VAL A 117 31.95 -3.92 -22.36
N ALA A 118 31.12 -3.53 -21.39
CA ALA A 118 29.81 -4.11 -21.19
C ALA A 118 28.72 -3.04 -21.03
N GLN A 119 27.55 -3.35 -21.58
CA GLN A 119 26.28 -2.72 -21.25
C GLN A 119 25.82 -3.29 -19.91
N ILE A 120 25.61 -2.45 -18.89
CA ILE A 120 25.23 -2.87 -17.53
C ILE A 120 23.92 -2.19 -17.13
N SER A 121 22.94 -2.99 -16.73
CA SER A 121 21.66 -2.57 -16.16
C SER A 121 21.56 -3.02 -14.70
N PHE A 122 21.26 -2.11 -13.78
CA PHE A 122 21.23 -2.41 -12.34
C PHE A 122 20.23 -1.54 -11.57
N PHE A 123 19.84 -1.96 -10.36
CA PHE A 123 19.00 -1.16 -9.47
C PHE A 123 19.83 -0.49 -8.39
N ASN A 124 19.69 0.83 -8.22
CA ASN A 124 20.38 1.61 -7.18
C ASN A 124 19.81 1.33 -5.76
N GLY A 125 20.40 1.95 -4.73
CA GLY A 125 19.97 1.80 -3.33
C GLY A 125 18.55 2.29 -3.02
N GLU A 126 17.91 3.02 -3.94
CA GLU A 126 16.52 3.50 -3.86
C GLU A 126 15.55 2.60 -4.65
N GLY A 127 16.04 1.55 -5.32
CA GLY A 127 15.24 0.68 -6.19
C GLY A 127 14.92 1.30 -7.56
N SER A 128 15.62 2.36 -7.97
CA SER A 128 15.52 2.93 -9.32
C SER A 128 16.45 2.18 -10.29
N PRO A 129 15.97 1.79 -11.49
CA PRO A 129 16.83 1.20 -12.51
C PRO A 129 17.81 2.25 -13.07
N GLN A 130 19.02 1.79 -13.37
CA GLN A 130 20.14 2.56 -13.91
C GLN A 130 20.78 1.77 -15.05
N TYR A 131 21.30 2.46 -16.06
CA TYR A 131 21.87 1.86 -17.25
C TYR A 131 23.17 2.55 -17.66
N ILE A 132 24.16 1.76 -18.08
CA ILE A 132 25.46 2.23 -18.58
C ILE A 132 25.75 1.47 -19.87
N GLU A 133 25.97 2.17 -20.98
CA GLU A 133 26.18 1.57 -22.31
C GLU A 133 27.58 0.97 -22.49
N ALA A 134 28.62 1.60 -21.93
CA ALA A 134 30.01 1.24 -22.15
C ALA A 134 30.82 1.27 -20.84
N ALA A 135 30.51 0.36 -19.92
CA ALA A 135 31.30 0.17 -18.71
C ALA A 135 32.55 -0.68 -19.02
N PRO A 136 33.79 -0.20 -18.77
CA PRO A 136 34.98 -1.02 -18.90
C PRO A 136 35.02 -2.09 -17.79
N LEU A 137 35.41 -3.32 -18.13
CA LEU A 137 35.53 -4.41 -17.16
C LEU A 137 36.96 -4.52 -16.56
N PRO A 138 37.10 -4.89 -15.28
CA PRO A 138 36.03 -5.18 -14.32
C PRO A 138 35.38 -3.89 -13.78
N TRP A 139 34.05 -3.93 -13.62
CA TRP A 139 33.25 -2.83 -13.06
C TRP A 139 32.80 -3.16 -11.64
N THR A 140 32.67 -2.14 -10.78
CA THR A 140 32.23 -2.32 -9.40
C THR A 140 31.52 -1.07 -8.89
N LEU A 141 30.41 -1.26 -8.18
CA LEU A 141 29.64 -0.21 -7.53
C LEU A 141 29.29 -0.64 -6.10
N ASN A 142 29.46 0.25 -5.13
CA ASN A 142 29.11 0.03 -3.72
C ASN A 142 28.16 1.15 -3.25
N PHE A 143 27.05 0.80 -2.60
CA PHE A 143 26.09 1.75 -2.06
C PHE A 143 25.42 1.24 -0.77
N PRO A 144 25.02 2.15 0.13
CA PRO A 144 24.22 1.79 1.30
C PRO A 144 22.80 1.38 0.88
N ILE A 145 22.27 0.33 1.49
CA ILE A 145 20.86 -0.10 1.34
C ILE A 145 20.03 0.29 2.56
N VAL A 146 18.86 0.87 2.31
CA VAL A 146 17.96 1.44 3.34
C VAL A 146 17.02 0.38 3.93
N GLY A 147 17.61 -0.56 4.68
CA GLY A 147 16.89 -1.59 5.44
C GLY A 147 17.34 -3.02 5.10
N ALA A 148 16.76 -4.00 5.79
CA ALA A 148 17.11 -5.41 5.60
C ALA A 148 16.59 -6.00 4.28
N ALA A 149 15.36 -5.67 3.89
CA ALA A 149 14.67 -6.31 2.76
C ALA A 149 15.00 -5.67 1.39
N SER A 150 16.27 -5.36 1.10
CA SER A 150 16.68 -4.86 -0.21
C SER A 150 16.57 -5.96 -1.29
N VAL A 151 15.91 -5.68 -2.39
CA VAL A 151 16.01 -6.48 -3.62
C VAL A 151 17.07 -5.85 -4.51
N GLY A 152 18.09 -6.63 -4.87
CA GLY A 152 19.16 -6.22 -5.78
C GLY A 152 19.09 -7.00 -7.08
N SER A 153 19.37 -6.35 -8.20
CA SER A 153 19.50 -6.99 -9.51
C SER A 153 20.50 -6.23 -10.36
N VAL A 154 21.37 -6.98 -11.04
CA VAL A 154 22.35 -6.50 -12.01
C VAL A 154 22.44 -7.48 -13.17
N ALA A 155 22.40 -6.95 -14.39
CA ALA A 155 22.59 -7.69 -15.63
C ALA A 155 23.67 -7.00 -16.47
N ALA A 156 24.52 -7.79 -17.11
CA ALA A 156 25.62 -7.33 -17.95
C ALA A 156 25.66 -8.09 -19.27
N GLN A 157 25.86 -7.38 -20.37
CA GLN A 157 26.06 -7.91 -21.72
C GLN A 157 27.29 -7.26 -22.34
N GLY A 158 28.17 -8.05 -22.95
CA GLY A 158 29.33 -7.54 -23.70
C GLY A 158 29.67 -8.45 -24.87
N ASP A 159 30.70 -8.06 -25.62
CA ASP A 159 31.17 -8.71 -26.85
C ASP A 159 32.14 -9.88 -26.61
N SER A 160 32.56 -10.09 -25.36
CA SER A 160 33.52 -11.13 -24.95
C SER A 160 32.92 -12.53 -24.80
N ASP A 161 33.78 -13.55 -24.92
CA ASP A 161 33.46 -14.97 -24.75
C ASP A 161 33.05 -15.39 -23.33
N SER A 162 33.25 -14.53 -22.31
CA SER A 162 32.83 -14.83 -20.92
C SER A 162 32.55 -13.56 -20.13
N ILE A 163 31.44 -13.53 -19.39
CA ILE A 163 31.09 -12.46 -18.44
C ILE A 163 30.48 -13.10 -17.20
N GLY A 164 30.82 -12.55 -16.03
CA GLY A 164 30.14 -12.85 -14.79
C GLY A 164 29.70 -11.60 -14.02
N CYS A 165 28.71 -11.80 -13.17
CA CYS A 165 28.21 -10.85 -12.21
C CYS A 165 28.29 -11.44 -10.80
N ARG A 166 28.46 -10.57 -9.81
CA ARG A 166 28.47 -10.91 -8.39
C ARG A 166 27.82 -9.80 -7.57
N ILE A 167 26.97 -10.20 -6.62
CA ILE A 167 26.32 -9.33 -5.65
C ILE A 167 26.84 -9.73 -4.27
N LEU A 168 27.44 -8.77 -3.56
CA LEU A 168 27.90 -8.93 -2.18
C LEU A 168 27.09 -8.02 -1.25
N ILE A 169 26.94 -8.44 0.00
CA ILE A 169 26.45 -7.58 1.10
C ILE A 169 27.46 -7.69 2.24
N ASP A 170 27.99 -6.55 2.69
CA ASP A 170 29.09 -6.46 3.68
C ASP A 170 30.29 -7.39 3.32
N GLY A 171 30.60 -7.54 2.03
CA GLY A 171 31.65 -8.44 1.53
C GLY A 171 31.28 -9.93 1.45
N VAL A 172 30.07 -10.33 1.90
CA VAL A 172 29.58 -11.71 1.75
C VAL A 172 28.87 -11.86 0.41
N VAL A 173 29.34 -12.78 -0.43
CA VAL A 173 28.69 -13.13 -1.71
C VAL A 173 27.28 -13.69 -1.46
N LYS A 174 26.28 -13.12 -2.11
CA LYS A 174 24.87 -13.53 -2.01
C LYS A 174 24.30 -14.09 -3.30
N SER A 175 24.81 -13.63 -4.45
CA SER A 175 24.40 -14.08 -5.78
C SER A 175 25.60 -13.94 -6.72
N GLU A 176 25.89 -14.98 -7.50
CA GLU A 176 27.00 -15.01 -8.44
C GLU A 176 26.63 -15.88 -9.64
N LYS A 177 26.92 -15.40 -10.85
CA LYS A 177 26.69 -16.10 -12.12
C LYS A 177 27.77 -15.72 -13.12
N THR A 178 28.24 -16.71 -13.87
CA THR A 178 29.15 -16.53 -15.01
C THR A 178 28.57 -17.28 -16.20
N SER A 179 28.56 -16.65 -17.37
CA SER A 179 28.25 -17.28 -18.65
C SER A 179 29.49 -17.27 -19.55
N ASN A 180 29.60 -18.27 -20.43
CA ASN A 180 30.71 -18.44 -21.35
C ASN A 180 30.13 -18.75 -22.74
N GLU A 181 29.94 -17.71 -23.54
CA GLU A 181 29.24 -17.76 -24.83
C GLU A 181 29.67 -16.55 -25.68
N VAL A 182 29.54 -16.66 -27.01
CA VAL A 182 29.91 -15.56 -27.92
C VAL A 182 28.89 -14.40 -27.80
N ASN A 183 29.36 -13.26 -27.30
CA ASN A 183 28.55 -12.19 -26.68
C ASN A 183 27.92 -12.62 -25.34
N ALA A 184 28.76 -12.93 -24.34
CA ALA A 184 28.30 -13.43 -23.06
C ALA A 184 27.35 -12.47 -22.33
N PHE A 185 26.29 -13.02 -21.74
CA PHE A 185 25.32 -12.33 -20.91
C PHE A 185 25.25 -12.97 -19.51
N ALA A 186 25.30 -12.15 -18.46
CA ALA A 186 25.17 -12.59 -17.08
C ALA A 186 24.12 -11.75 -16.34
N ALA A 187 23.21 -12.41 -15.62
CA ALA A 187 22.20 -11.75 -14.79
C ALA A 187 22.20 -12.34 -13.37
N CYS A 188 22.33 -11.47 -12.38
CA CYS A 188 22.36 -11.80 -10.97
C CYS A 188 21.20 -11.09 -10.27
N MET A 189 20.44 -11.84 -9.46
CA MET A 189 19.40 -11.29 -8.61
C MET A 189 19.57 -11.74 -7.16
N LEU A 190 19.24 -10.85 -6.24
CA LEU A 190 19.15 -11.07 -4.80
C LEU A 190 17.68 -11.06 -4.38
N LYS A 191 17.19 -12.17 -3.84
CA LYS A 191 15.81 -12.30 -3.36
C LYS A 191 15.73 -12.04 -1.85
N ALA A 192 15.81 -10.76 -1.47
CA ALA A 192 15.95 -10.25 -0.09
C ALA A 192 17.24 -10.71 0.62
N ALA A 193 17.52 -10.14 1.80
CA ALA A 193 18.77 -10.31 2.55
C ALA A 193 18.57 -10.59 4.05
#